data_AF-A0A7K7J5S9-F1
#
_entry.id   AF-A0A7K7J5S9-F1
#
_cell.length_a   1.000
_cell.length_b   1.000
_cell.length_c   1.000
_cell.angle_alpha   90.00
_cell.angle_beta   90.00
_cell.angle_gamma   90.00
#
_symmetry.space_group_name_H-M   'P 1'
#
loop_
_entity.id
_entity.type
_entity.pdbx_description
1 polymer ?
#
loop_
_entity_poly.entity_id
_entity_poly.type
_entity_poly.pdbx_seq_one_letter_code
_entity_poly.pdbx_strand_id
1 'polypeptide(L)'
;HHMMFLEPQEKKRNMKALLFEQAKETCSCTPAKVKDCVLGFFPILQWLPKYNLREYLLGDVMSGVIVGVLLVPQSIAYSLLAGLEPIYGLYTSFFSCIIYCIFGTSRHISVSIFGVVCLMLGQVVDREVERAGYQLEPAVPNTLPGLGGHGNGTGNGTEPLCDSGCYAIAVAATLTFISGVYQVAMGFFQVGFVSVYLSDSLLSGFVTGASITVLTSQVKYLLGLDIPRSGGVGSIFTTWINIFRNIHSTNICDLITSFLCFLVLIPAKELNERFKSKL
;
A
#
# COMPACT_ATOMS: atom_id res chain seq x y z
N HIS A 1 -1.60 64.46 -7.05
CA HIS A 1 -0.20 64.45 -7.52
C HIS A 1 0.71 64.55 -6.30
N HIS A 2 1.25 63.43 -5.79
CA HIS A 2 2.30 63.50 -4.77
C HIS A 2 3.38 62.45 -5.05
N MET A 3 4.60 62.97 -5.13
CA MET A 3 5.85 62.34 -5.55
C MET A 3 6.25 61.13 -4.71
N MET A 4 6.82 60.14 -5.42
CA MET A 4 7.70 59.10 -4.91
C MET A 4 8.88 59.70 -4.13
N PHE A 5 9.09 59.24 -2.91
CA PHE A 5 10.38 59.27 -2.24
C PHE A 5 10.95 57.84 -2.28
N LEU A 6 12.04 57.66 -3.04
CA LEU A 6 12.89 56.48 -2.97
C LEU A 6 13.70 56.52 -1.67
N GLU A 7 13.66 55.44 -0.89
CA GLU A 7 14.57 55.21 0.23
C GLU A 7 15.97 54.76 -0.27
N PRO A 8 17.06 55.06 0.48
CA PRO A 8 18.43 54.90 0.00
C PRO A 8 18.93 53.45 0.07
N GLN A 9 19.76 53.12 -0.92
CA GLN A 9 20.55 51.91 -1.11
C GLN A 9 21.10 51.27 0.18
N GLU A 10 20.62 50.06 0.51
CA GLU A 10 21.18 49.20 1.55
C GLU A 10 22.62 48.78 1.22
N LYS A 11 23.48 49.07 2.19
CA LYS A 11 24.91 48.78 2.25
C LYS A 11 25.17 47.28 2.03
N LYS A 12 26.01 46.92 1.03
CA LYS A 12 26.51 45.55 0.76
C LYS A 12 27.06 44.89 2.04
N ARG A 13 26.22 44.17 2.77
CA ARG A 13 26.62 43.30 3.88
C ARG A 13 27.10 41.98 3.29
N ASN A 14 28.36 41.63 3.56
CA ASN A 14 29.07 40.50 2.96
C ASN A 14 28.25 39.20 3.13
N MET A 15 27.74 38.64 2.03
CA MET A 15 26.91 37.43 2.01
C MET A 15 27.57 36.23 2.71
N LYS A 16 28.91 36.19 2.69
CA LYS A 16 29.70 35.20 3.43
C LYS A 16 29.59 35.33 4.95
N ALA A 17 29.38 36.53 5.49
CA ALA A 17 29.20 36.74 6.93
C ALA A 17 27.81 36.30 7.40
N LEU A 18 26.76 36.51 6.58
CA LEU A 18 25.42 35.99 6.83
C LEU A 18 25.38 34.46 6.72
N LEU A 19 26.04 33.87 5.73
CA LEU A 19 26.17 32.42 5.58
C LEU A 19 26.99 31.80 6.73
N PHE A 20 28.00 32.51 7.24
CA PHE A 20 28.81 32.04 8.37
C PHE A 20 28.07 32.16 9.72
N GLU A 21 27.23 33.19 9.92
CA GLU A 21 26.32 33.24 11.07
C GLU A 21 25.23 32.17 10.99
N GLN A 22 24.61 31.96 9.82
CA GLN A 22 23.64 30.86 9.63
C GLN A 22 24.29 29.49 9.83
N ALA A 23 25.53 29.28 9.38
CA ALA A 23 26.27 28.04 9.62
C ALA A 23 26.62 27.85 11.10
N LYS A 24 26.93 28.92 11.83
CA LYS A 24 27.23 28.89 13.29
C LYS A 24 25.98 28.60 14.12
N GLU A 25 24.81 29.12 13.72
CA GLU A 25 23.52 28.78 14.34
C GLU A 25 23.04 27.35 14.00
N THR A 26 23.41 26.84 12.82
CA THR A 26 23.12 25.47 12.40
C THR A 26 24.06 24.46 13.08
N CYS A 27 25.29 24.86 13.45
CA CYS A 27 26.30 24.01 14.10
C CYS A 27 26.37 24.11 15.63
N SER A 28 25.56 24.95 16.28
CA SER A 28 25.44 24.91 17.74
C SER A 28 24.44 23.83 18.15
N CYS A 29 24.94 22.62 18.39
CA CYS A 29 24.20 21.52 19.01
C CYS A 29 23.89 21.85 20.48
N THR A 30 22.95 22.77 20.70
CA THR A 30 22.38 23.00 22.03
C THR A 30 21.53 21.77 22.39
N PRO A 31 21.58 21.25 23.63
CA PRO A 31 20.79 20.09 24.05
C PRO A 31 19.29 20.25 23.79
N ALA A 32 18.79 21.49 23.73
CA ALA A 32 17.43 21.82 23.32
C ALA A 32 17.11 21.44 21.86
N LYS A 33 17.99 21.74 20.89
CA LYS A 33 17.78 21.38 19.48
C LYS A 33 17.83 19.87 19.24
N VAL A 34 18.68 19.15 19.97
CA VAL A 34 18.73 17.68 19.93
C VAL A 34 17.46 17.08 20.49
N LYS A 35 16.95 17.62 21.61
CA LYS A 35 15.67 17.21 22.20
C LYS A 35 14.52 17.46 21.22
N ASP A 36 14.47 18.61 20.56
CA ASP A 36 13.41 18.94 19.58
C ASP A 36 13.51 18.07 18.32
N CYS A 37 14.73 17.73 17.88
CA CYS A 37 14.93 16.81 16.76
C CYS A 37 14.48 15.38 17.10
N VAL A 38 14.84 14.88 18.29
CA VAL A 38 14.42 13.54 18.77
C VAL A 38 12.91 13.49 18.99
N LEU A 39 12.32 14.54 19.55
CA LEU A 39 10.87 14.65 19.72
C LEU A 39 10.15 14.84 18.37
N GLY A 40 10.81 15.40 17.36
CA GLY A 40 10.30 15.49 15.99
C GLY A 40 10.37 14.15 15.25
N PHE A 41 11.41 13.34 15.51
CA PHE A 41 11.59 12.02 14.92
C PHE A 41 10.72 10.93 15.58
N PHE A 42 10.43 11.07 16.89
CA PHE A 42 9.50 10.22 17.63
C PHE A 42 8.31 11.04 18.16
N PRO A 43 7.31 11.34 17.30
CA PRO A 43 6.12 12.12 17.70
C PRO A 43 5.36 11.47 18.87
N ILE A 44 5.45 10.15 19.03
CA ILE A 44 4.85 9.40 20.12
C ILE A 44 5.19 9.96 21.49
N LEU A 45 6.42 10.40 21.69
CA LEU A 45 6.89 10.96 22.96
C LEU A 45 6.27 12.33 23.26
N GLN A 46 5.76 13.05 22.26
CA GLN A 46 5.10 14.33 22.46
C GLN A 46 3.62 14.18 22.83
N TRP A 47 2.92 13.24 22.20
CA TRP A 47 1.48 13.11 22.36
C TRP A 47 1.05 12.15 23.46
N LEU A 48 1.79 11.05 23.65
CA LEU A 48 1.48 10.05 24.68
C LEU A 48 1.40 10.63 26.11
N PRO A 49 2.30 11.51 26.57
CA PRO A 49 2.20 12.09 27.92
C PRO A 49 1.06 13.10 28.08
N LYS A 50 0.51 13.64 26.97
CA LYS A 50 -0.62 14.57 26.98
C LYS A 50 -1.98 13.87 26.82
N TYR A 51 -1.99 12.54 26.85
CA TYR A 51 -3.17 11.75 26.54
C TYR A 51 -4.07 11.55 27.77
N ASN A 52 -5.32 12.01 27.66
CA ASN A 52 -6.34 11.84 28.71
C ASN A 52 -6.94 10.42 28.64
N LEU A 53 -6.34 9.49 29.39
CA LEU A 53 -6.74 8.08 29.41
C LEU A 53 -8.22 7.85 29.71
N ARG A 54 -8.84 8.67 30.56
CA ARG A 54 -10.22 8.40 31.01
C ARG A 54 -11.28 8.77 29.95
N GLU A 55 -10.99 9.73 29.09
CA GLU A 55 -11.93 10.26 28.12
C GLU A 55 -11.77 9.58 26.75
N TYR A 56 -10.52 9.36 26.32
CA TYR A 56 -10.25 8.89 24.96
C TYR A 56 -10.05 7.36 24.83
N LEU A 57 -9.72 6.66 25.92
CA LEU A 57 -9.41 5.23 25.85
C LEU A 57 -10.58 4.40 25.32
N LEU A 58 -11.82 4.68 25.74
CA LEU A 58 -12.98 3.93 25.26
C LEU A 58 -13.25 4.16 23.78
N GLY A 59 -13.11 5.41 23.30
CA GLY A 59 -13.29 5.75 21.90
C GLY A 59 -12.21 5.12 21.02
N ASP A 60 -10.96 5.18 21.44
CA ASP A 60 -9.82 4.64 20.68
C ASP A 60 -9.81 3.10 20.68
N VAL A 61 -10.20 2.44 21.77
CA VAL A 61 -10.34 0.97 21.80
C VAL A 61 -11.46 0.52 20.86
N MET A 62 -12.63 1.14 20.91
CA MET A 62 -13.74 0.80 20.01
C MET A 62 -13.37 1.05 18.54
N SER A 63 -12.77 2.20 18.24
CA SER A 63 -12.28 2.52 16.89
C SER A 63 -11.22 1.52 16.42
N GLY A 64 -10.25 1.18 17.27
CA GLY A 64 -9.21 0.19 16.97
C GLY A 64 -9.76 -1.20 16.69
N VAL A 65 -10.76 -1.66 17.46
CA VAL A 65 -11.45 -2.94 17.22
C VAL A 65 -12.17 -2.92 15.88
N ILE A 66 -12.92 -1.86 15.56
CA ILE A 66 -13.64 -1.73 14.29
C ILE A 66 -12.65 -1.74 13.12
N VAL A 67 -11.60 -0.92 13.19
CA VAL A 67 -10.55 -0.86 12.15
C VAL A 67 -9.87 -2.21 12.00
N GLY A 68 -9.55 -2.89 13.11
CA GLY A 68 -8.94 -4.22 13.08
C GLY A 68 -9.82 -5.27 12.40
N VAL A 69 -11.11 -5.32 12.74
CA VAL A 69 -12.07 -6.25 12.13
C VAL A 69 -12.21 -6.01 10.63
N LEU A 70 -12.21 -4.75 10.18
CA LEU A 70 -12.25 -4.41 8.75
C LEU A 70 -10.94 -4.75 8.03
N LEU A 71 -9.80 -4.61 8.71
CA LEU A 71 -8.48 -4.77 8.12
C LEU A 71 -8.15 -6.23 7.77
N VAL A 72 -8.65 -7.20 8.54
CA VAL A 72 -8.39 -8.63 8.32
C VAL A 72 -8.84 -9.11 6.92
N PRO A 73 -10.14 -9.01 6.54
CA PRO A 73 -10.58 -9.43 5.21
C PRO A 73 -9.98 -8.57 4.10
N GLN A 74 -9.79 -7.26 4.34
CA GLN A 74 -9.16 -6.37 3.38
C GLN A 74 -7.72 -6.79 3.04
N SER A 75 -6.92 -7.16 4.04
CA SER A 75 -5.53 -7.58 3.86
C SER A 75 -5.40 -8.90 3.10
N ILE A 76 -6.32 -9.83 3.34
CA ILE A 76 -6.41 -11.10 2.62
C ILE A 76 -6.73 -10.85 1.14
N ALA A 77 -7.75 -10.04 0.85
CA ALA A 77 -8.11 -9.72 -0.53
C ALA A 77 -6.98 -9.00 -1.28
N TYR A 78 -6.27 -8.10 -0.61
CA TYR A 78 -5.19 -7.32 -1.23
C TYR A 78 -3.88 -8.08 -1.43
N SER A 79 -3.57 -9.08 -0.61
CA SER A 79 -2.42 -9.98 -0.83
C SER A 79 -2.66 -10.92 -2.02
N LEU A 80 -3.87 -11.44 -2.17
CA LEU A 80 -4.29 -12.18 -3.37
C LEU A 80 -4.25 -11.30 -4.63
N LEU A 81 -4.58 -10.01 -4.50
CA LEU A 81 -4.37 -9.04 -5.58
C LEU A 81 -2.89 -8.78 -5.89
N ALA A 82 -1.97 -9.00 -4.97
CA ALA A 82 -0.54 -8.90 -5.21
C ALA A 82 0.09 -10.20 -5.76
N GLY A 83 -0.69 -11.28 -5.88
CA GLY A 83 -0.16 -12.60 -6.28
C GLY A 83 0.62 -13.30 -5.16
N LEU A 84 0.42 -12.89 -3.91
CA LEU A 84 1.10 -13.43 -2.73
C LEU A 84 0.11 -14.19 -1.84
N GLU A 85 0.65 -15.06 -0.99
CA GLU A 85 -0.18 -15.79 -0.03
C GLU A 85 -0.85 -14.84 0.98
N PRO A 86 -2.09 -15.14 1.42
CA PRO A 86 -2.86 -14.31 2.35
C PRO A 86 -2.13 -13.92 3.64
N ILE A 87 -1.27 -14.81 4.13
CA ILE A 87 -0.54 -14.62 5.40
C ILE A 87 0.37 -13.38 5.37
N TYR A 88 1.00 -13.09 4.22
CA TYR A 88 1.88 -11.93 4.06
C TYR A 88 1.10 -10.61 4.10
N GLY A 89 -0.17 -10.62 3.66
CA GLY A 89 -1.08 -9.49 3.82
C GLY A 89 -1.35 -9.18 5.30
N LEU A 90 -1.61 -10.19 6.12
CA LEU A 90 -1.81 -9.98 7.55
C LEU A 90 -0.54 -9.46 8.25
N TYR A 91 0.63 -10.02 7.94
CA TYR A 91 1.89 -9.55 8.51
C TYR A 91 2.16 -8.08 8.19
N THR A 92 2.01 -7.69 6.93
CA THR A 92 2.27 -6.32 6.48
C THR A 92 1.33 -5.33 7.17
N SER A 93 0.04 -5.64 7.24
CA SER A 93 -0.94 -4.78 7.92
C SER A 93 -0.68 -4.65 9.41
N PHE A 94 -0.34 -5.75 10.10
CA PHE A 94 -0.05 -5.74 11.53
C PHE A 94 1.19 -4.90 11.87
N PHE A 95 2.32 -5.17 11.20
CA PHE A 95 3.57 -4.46 11.48
C PHE A 95 3.52 -3.00 11.02
N SER A 96 2.87 -2.69 9.89
CA SER A 96 2.70 -1.31 9.40
C SER A 96 1.97 -0.42 10.42
N CYS A 97 0.90 -0.93 11.06
CA CYS A 97 0.17 -0.15 12.06
C CYS A 97 1.03 0.16 13.29
N ILE A 98 1.84 -0.79 13.77
CA ILE A 98 2.75 -0.58 14.91
C ILE A 98 3.83 0.44 14.56
N ILE A 99 4.47 0.29 13.39
CA ILE A 99 5.52 1.21 12.93
C ILE A 99 4.95 2.63 12.78
N TYR A 100 3.77 2.78 12.16
CA TYR A 100 3.12 4.07 12.01
C TYR A 100 2.70 4.70 13.35
N CYS A 101 2.33 3.90 14.36
CA CYS A 101 2.03 4.43 15.70
C CYS A 101 3.25 5.13 16.35
N ILE A 102 4.46 4.59 16.12
CA ILE A 102 5.70 5.12 16.71
C ILE A 102 6.18 6.38 15.97
N PHE A 103 6.16 6.35 14.64
CA PHE A 103 6.75 7.39 13.77
C PHE A 103 5.72 8.37 13.18
N GLY A 104 4.43 8.07 13.31
CA GLY A 104 3.35 8.83 12.68
C GLY A 104 3.12 10.18 13.32
N THR A 105 2.89 11.20 12.50
CA THR A 105 2.64 12.57 12.93
C THR A 105 1.15 12.86 13.17
N SER A 106 0.25 12.07 12.59
CA SER A 106 -1.21 12.23 12.71
C SER A 106 -1.85 11.08 13.50
N ARG A 107 -2.65 11.44 14.51
CA ARG A 107 -3.30 10.52 15.46
C ARG A 107 -4.53 9.78 14.89
N HIS A 108 -5.18 10.35 13.87
CA HIS A 108 -6.42 9.80 13.30
C HIS A 108 -6.20 8.96 12.04
N ILE A 109 -4.98 8.93 11.51
CA ILE A 109 -4.64 8.17 10.31
C ILE A 109 -4.09 6.81 10.75
N SER A 110 -4.53 5.74 10.11
CA SER A 110 -3.91 4.43 10.23
C SER A 110 -3.39 4.02 8.85
N VAL A 111 -2.12 3.63 8.79
CA VAL A 111 -1.47 3.22 7.53
C VAL A 111 -1.43 1.70 7.45
N SER A 112 -1.96 1.18 6.34
CA SER A 112 -2.00 -0.25 6.03
C SER A 112 -1.95 -0.46 4.51
N ILE A 113 -2.20 -1.70 4.07
CA ILE A 113 -2.16 -2.08 2.66
C ILE A 113 -3.23 -1.34 1.85
N PHE A 114 -2.85 -0.87 0.66
CA PHE A 114 -3.73 -0.21 -0.29
C PHE A 114 -3.83 -0.99 -1.60
N GLY A 115 -5.04 -1.18 -2.13
CA GLY A 115 -5.29 -2.05 -3.28
C GLY A 115 -4.51 -1.67 -4.55
N VAL A 116 -4.31 -0.37 -4.81
CA VAL A 116 -3.55 0.09 -5.97
C VAL A 116 -2.07 -0.27 -5.85
N VAL A 117 -1.48 -0.15 -4.66
CA VAL A 117 -0.09 -0.54 -4.41
C VAL A 117 0.08 -2.04 -4.60
N CYS A 118 -0.89 -2.85 -4.14
CA CYS A 118 -0.88 -4.29 -4.38
C CYS A 118 -0.97 -4.67 -5.85
N LEU A 119 -1.77 -3.96 -6.65
CA LEU A 119 -1.79 -4.17 -8.09
C LEU A 119 -0.44 -3.86 -8.74
N MET A 120 0.16 -2.72 -8.39
CA MET A 120 1.47 -2.34 -8.94
C MET A 120 2.56 -3.35 -8.54
N LEU A 121 2.56 -3.79 -7.28
CA LEU A 121 3.48 -4.82 -6.79
C LEU A 121 3.25 -6.16 -7.51
N GLY A 122 1.99 -6.60 -7.65
CA GLY A 122 1.64 -7.82 -8.36
C GLY A 122 2.09 -7.82 -9.82
N GLN A 123 1.95 -6.70 -10.54
CA GLN A 123 2.43 -6.60 -11.92
C GLN A 123 3.95 -6.77 -12.04
N VAL A 124 4.72 -6.31 -11.05
CA VAL A 124 6.18 -6.51 -11.02
C VAL A 124 6.51 -7.95 -10.65
N VAL A 125 5.85 -8.50 -9.64
CA VAL A 125 6.04 -9.89 -9.21
C VAL A 125 5.73 -10.85 -10.36
N ASP A 126 4.56 -10.74 -11.00
CA ASP A 126 4.16 -11.55 -12.14
C ASP A 126 5.21 -11.48 -13.26
N ARG A 127 5.68 -10.26 -13.60
CA ARG A 127 6.69 -10.05 -14.65
C ARG A 127 8.04 -10.71 -14.32
N GLU A 128 8.52 -10.62 -13.08
CA GLU A 128 9.81 -11.21 -12.71
C GLU A 128 9.71 -12.74 -12.54
N VAL A 129 8.58 -13.26 -12.05
CA VAL A 129 8.30 -14.71 -11.97
C VAL A 129 8.29 -15.32 -13.38
N GLU A 130 7.61 -14.68 -14.34
CA GLU A 130 7.62 -15.09 -15.75
C GLU A 130 9.03 -15.05 -16.36
N ARG A 131 9.82 -14.00 -16.06
CA ARG A 131 11.21 -13.88 -16.54
C ARG A 131 12.14 -14.94 -15.96
N ALA A 132 11.90 -15.38 -14.73
CA ALA A 132 12.66 -16.44 -14.09
C ALA A 132 12.34 -17.83 -14.67
N GLY A 133 11.34 -17.94 -15.56
CA GLY A 133 10.98 -19.20 -16.22
C GLY A 133 10.08 -20.11 -15.40
N TYR A 134 9.53 -19.64 -14.28
CA TYR A 134 8.44 -20.35 -13.60
C TYR A 134 7.18 -20.23 -14.45
N GLN A 135 6.76 -21.32 -15.08
CA GLN A 135 5.44 -21.36 -15.71
C GLN A 135 4.38 -21.29 -14.61
N LEU A 136 3.49 -20.29 -14.69
CA LEU A 136 2.20 -20.33 -13.99
C LEU A 136 1.33 -21.44 -14.63
N GLU A 137 1.69 -22.69 -14.40
CA GLU A 137 0.79 -23.81 -14.65
C GLU A 137 -0.28 -23.80 -13.55
N PRO A 138 -1.58 -23.87 -13.90
CA PRO A 138 -2.65 -23.94 -12.92
C PRO A 138 -2.42 -25.18 -12.05
N ALA A 139 -2.64 -25.04 -10.74
CA ALA A 139 -2.54 -26.13 -9.79
C ALA A 139 -3.40 -27.32 -10.26
N VAL A 140 -2.76 -28.30 -10.90
CA VAL A 140 -3.36 -29.60 -11.14
C VAL A 140 -3.57 -30.19 -9.75
N PRO A 141 -4.81 -30.51 -9.33
CA PRO A 141 -5.00 -31.19 -8.07
C PRO A 141 -4.31 -32.53 -8.20
N ASN A 142 -3.24 -32.69 -7.41
CA ASN A 142 -2.46 -33.91 -7.32
C ASN A 142 -3.40 -35.12 -7.32
N THR A 143 -3.33 -35.87 -8.41
CA THR A 143 -3.75 -37.25 -8.42
C THR A 143 -2.88 -37.96 -7.38
N LEU A 144 -3.54 -38.37 -6.28
CA LEU A 144 -3.14 -39.43 -5.36
C LEU A 144 -1.68 -39.38 -4.82
N PRO A 145 -1.46 -39.09 -3.52
CA PRO A 145 -0.17 -39.32 -2.90
C PRO A 145 -0.01 -40.82 -2.67
N GLY A 146 0.45 -41.53 -3.70
CA GLY A 146 0.63 -42.97 -3.62
C GLY A 146 0.70 -43.61 -5.01
N LEU A 147 1.93 -43.94 -5.39
CA LEU A 147 2.26 -45.01 -6.34
C LEU A 147 2.21 -44.64 -7.84
N GLY A 148 3.35 -44.18 -8.36
CA GLY A 148 3.68 -44.36 -9.79
C GLY A 148 4.68 -43.35 -10.33
N GLY A 149 5.95 -43.75 -10.48
CA GLY A 149 6.92 -42.96 -11.26
C GLY A 149 8.38 -43.14 -10.89
N HIS A 150 8.90 -44.36 -11.03
CA HIS A 150 10.35 -44.62 -11.04
C HIS A 150 10.94 -44.06 -12.35
N GLY A 151 11.24 -42.76 -12.36
CA GLY A 151 12.01 -42.10 -13.41
C GLY A 151 13.44 -41.90 -12.91
N ASN A 152 14.33 -42.82 -13.24
CA ASN A 152 15.77 -42.70 -12.99
C ASN A 152 16.35 -41.66 -13.96
N GLY A 153 16.10 -40.39 -13.66
CA GLY A 153 16.71 -39.24 -14.32
C GLY A 153 17.71 -38.61 -13.37
N THR A 154 18.96 -39.08 -13.39
CA THR A 154 20.11 -38.30 -12.88
C THR A 154 20.34 -37.13 -13.82
N GLY A 155 19.42 -36.16 -13.79
CA GLY A 155 19.61 -34.84 -14.37
C GLY A 155 20.44 -34.02 -13.40
N ASN A 156 21.62 -33.60 -13.84
CA ASN A 156 22.47 -32.61 -13.19
C ASN A 156 21.82 -31.21 -13.30
N GLY A 157 20.54 -31.10 -12.94
CA GLY A 157 19.76 -29.87 -12.91
C GLY A 157 19.68 -29.40 -11.47
N THR A 158 20.14 -28.19 -11.22
CA THR A 158 19.80 -27.45 -10.01
C THR A 158 18.28 -27.41 -9.87
N GLU A 159 17.72 -28.29 -9.05
CA GLU A 159 16.39 -28.08 -8.45
C GLU A 159 16.35 -26.63 -7.95
N PRO A 160 15.35 -25.82 -8.34
CA PRO A 160 15.28 -24.44 -7.87
C PRO A 160 15.25 -24.46 -6.34
N LEU A 161 16.17 -23.73 -5.71
CA LEU A 161 16.29 -23.61 -4.25
C LEU A 161 15.01 -23.08 -3.55
N CYS A 162 13.99 -22.69 -4.32
CA CYS A 162 12.86 -21.86 -3.90
C CYS A 162 11.72 -22.04 -4.93
N ASP A 163 10.53 -22.43 -4.48
CA ASP A 163 9.32 -22.56 -5.31
C ASP A 163 8.82 -21.18 -5.81
N SER A 164 7.90 -21.15 -6.79
CA SER A 164 7.33 -19.93 -7.38
C SER A 164 6.83 -18.94 -6.31
N GLY A 165 6.17 -19.43 -5.26
CA GLY A 165 5.71 -18.59 -4.14
C GLY A 165 6.86 -17.98 -3.32
N CYS A 166 7.92 -18.75 -3.08
CA CYS A 166 9.13 -18.29 -2.39
C CYS A 166 9.88 -17.23 -3.23
N TYR A 167 9.92 -17.39 -4.55
CA TYR A 167 10.53 -16.41 -5.44
C TYR A 167 9.69 -15.12 -5.51
N ALA A 168 8.36 -15.25 -5.59
CA ALA A 168 7.43 -14.13 -5.59
C ALA A 168 7.56 -13.26 -4.33
N ILE A 169 7.64 -13.87 -3.14
CA ILE A 169 7.84 -13.11 -1.89
C ILE A 169 9.23 -12.46 -1.83
N ALA A 170 10.27 -13.08 -2.38
CA ALA A 170 11.60 -12.47 -2.44
C ALA A 170 11.63 -11.23 -3.36
N VAL A 171 10.96 -11.30 -4.52
CA VAL A 171 10.79 -10.14 -5.42
C VAL A 171 9.98 -9.05 -4.74
N ALA A 172 8.87 -9.40 -4.08
CA ALA A 172 8.06 -8.43 -3.35
C ALA A 172 8.86 -7.74 -2.23
N ALA A 173 9.59 -8.51 -1.42
CA ALA A 173 10.39 -7.99 -0.31
C ALA A 173 11.52 -7.07 -0.79
N THR A 174 12.22 -7.42 -1.87
CA THR A 174 13.27 -6.57 -2.44
C THR A 174 12.70 -5.27 -3.02
N LEU A 175 11.56 -5.34 -3.71
CA LEU A 175 10.86 -4.15 -4.21
C LEU A 175 10.40 -3.24 -3.07
N THR A 176 9.80 -3.80 -2.02
CA THR A 176 9.38 -3.04 -0.83
C THR A 176 10.57 -2.41 -0.11
N PHE A 177 11.68 -3.14 0.02
CA PHE A 177 12.91 -2.62 0.63
C PHE A 177 13.47 -1.44 -0.16
N ILE A 178 13.59 -1.58 -1.49
CA ILE A 178 14.05 -0.51 -2.38
C ILE A 178 13.10 0.70 -2.32
N SER A 179 11.78 0.47 -2.32
CA SER A 179 10.78 1.53 -2.13
C SER A 179 10.99 2.27 -0.80
N GLY A 180 11.28 1.56 0.28
CA GLY A 180 11.59 2.14 1.59
C GLY A 180 12.85 3.01 1.57
N VAL A 181 13.92 2.53 0.93
CA VAL A 181 15.15 3.32 0.74
C VAL A 181 14.87 4.60 -0.05
N TYR A 182 14.08 4.52 -1.14
CA TYR A 182 13.67 5.69 -1.90
C TYR A 182 12.82 6.66 -1.07
N GLN A 183 11.89 6.17 -0.25
CA GLN A 183 11.09 7.03 0.64
C GLN A 183 11.95 7.76 1.67
N VAL A 184 12.94 7.09 2.27
CA VAL A 184 13.89 7.70 3.19
C VAL A 184 14.76 8.73 2.48
N ALA A 185 15.27 8.40 1.28
CA ALA A 185 16.05 9.33 0.47
C ALA A 185 15.24 10.58 0.09
N MET A 186 13.99 10.42 -0.37
CA MET A 186 13.09 11.54 -0.68
C MET A 186 12.75 12.38 0.56
N GLY A 187 12.62 11.74 1.72
CA GLY A 187 12.46 12.43 3.01
C GLY A 187 13.67 13.27 3.38
N PHE A 188 14.88 12.73 3.19
CA PHE A 188 16.14 13.45 3.41
C PHE A 188 16.30 14.65 2.47
N PHE A 189 15.98 14.48 1.19
CA PHE A 189 15.98 15.57 0.21
C PHE A 189 14.75 16.51 0.33
N GLN A 190 13.88 16.28 1.31
CA GLN A 190 12.65 17.05 1.56
C GLN A 190 11.79 17.25 0.31
N VAL A 191 11.76 16.24 -0.57
CA VAL A 191 10.96 16.25 -1.81
C VAL A 191 9.46 16.21 -1.51
N GLY A 192 9.06 16.05 -0.24
CA GLY A 192 7.67 16.19 0.21
C GLY A 192 7.02 17.53 -0.17
N PHE A 193 7.80 18.59 -0.44
CA PHE A 193 7.24 19.82 -1.00
C PHE A 193 6.61 19.61 -2.39
N VAL A 194 7.11 18.66 -3.18
CA VAL A 194 6.57 18.33 -4.51
C VAL A 194 5.16 17.74 -4.40
N SER A 195 4.84 17.01 -3.32
CA SER A 195 3.48 16.49 -3.16
C SER A 195 2.45 17.60 -2.94
N VAL A 196 2.87 18.79 -2.45
CA VAL A 196 2.00 19.97 -2.31
C VAL A 196 1.64 20.57 -3.67
N TYR A 197 2.44 20.34 -4.71
CA TYR A 197 2.16 20.81 -6.06
C TYR A 197 1.32 19.86 -6.90
N LEU A 198 1.05 18.66 -6.40
CA LEU A 198 0.16 17.74 -7.10
C LEU A 198 -1.26 18.28 -6.98
N SER A 199 -1.88 18.62 -8.11
CA SER A 199 -3.24 19.17 -8.10
C SER A 199 -4.25 18.12 -7.63
N ASP A 200 -5.28 18.57 -6.90
CA ASP A 200 -6.37 17.70 -6.46
C ASP A 200 -7.05 17.01 -7.67
N SER A 201 -7.11 17.67 -8.82
CA SER A 201 -7.62 17.09 -10.06
C SER A 201 -6.78 15.92 -10.57
N LEU A 202 -5.46 15.99 -10.46
CA LEU A 202 -4.56 14.89 -10.85
C LEU A 202 -4.72 13.72 -9.88
N LEU A 203 -4.72 13.99 -8.57
CA LEU A 203 -4.91 12.95 -7.56
C LEU A 203 -6.27 12.26 -7.70
N SER A 204 -7.35 13.03 -7.88
CA SER A 204 -8.70 12.50 -8.08
C SER A 204 -8.81 11.66 -9.35
N GLY A 205 -8.20 12.12 -10.46
CA GLY A 205 -8.13 11.37 -11.71
C GLY A 205 -7.38 10.05 -11.56
N PHE A 206 -6.21 10.08 -10.90
CA PHE A 206 -5.41 8.89 -10.62
C PHE A 206 -6.17 7.89 -9.74
N VAL A 207 -6.77 8.34 -8.63
CA VAL A 207 -7.53 7.47 -7.71
C VAL A 207 -8.74 6.85 -8.42
N THR A 208 -9.45 7.61 -9.26
CA THR A 208 -10.59 7.11 -10.03
C THR A 208 -10.16 6.02 -11.03
N GLY A 209 -9.10 6.27 -11.81
CA GLY A 209 -8.56 5.28 -12.76
C GLY A 209 -8.03 4.02 -12.06
N ALA A 210 -7.34 4.21 -10.94
CA ALA A 210 -6.84 3.09 -10.15
C ALA A 210 -7.99 2.28 -9.53
N SER A 211 -9.08 2.93 -9.09
CA SER A 211 -10.29 2.27 -8.59
C SER A 211 -10.95 1.40 -9.66
N ILE A 212 -11.07 1.89 -10.90
CA ILE A 212 -11.59 1.10 -12.04
C ILE A 212 -10.70 -0.13 -12.31
N THR A 213 -9.39 0.03 -12.19
CA THR A 213 -8.42 -1.05 -12.40
C THR A 213 -8.52 -2.12 -11.29
N VAL A 214 -8.68 -1.69 -10.03
CA VAL A 214 -8.95 -2.59 -8.89
C VAL A 214 -10.27 -3.31 -9.10
N LEU A 215 -11.35 -2.61 -9.44
CA LEU A 215 -12.65 -3.24 -9.72
C LEU A 215 -12.53 -4.29 -10.82
N THR A 216 -11.89 -3.96 -11.94
CA THR A 216 -11.67 -4.92 -13.05
C THR A 216 -10.92 -6.16 -12.58
N SER A 217 -9.90 -5.99 -11.74
CA SER A 217 -9.11 -7.10 -11.20
C SER A 217 -9.87 -7.97 -10.20
N GLN A 218 -10.91 -7.43 -9.55
CA GLN A 218 -11.75 -8.15 -8.59
C GLN A 218 -12.93 -8.88 -9.25
N VAL A 219 -13.39 -8.44 -10.43
CA VAL A 219 -14.50 -9.08 -11.16
C VAL A 219 -14.21 -10.56 -11.46
N LYS A 220 -12.97 -10.94 -11.74
CA LYS A 220 -12.61 -12.36 -11.98
C LYS A 220 -12.87 -13.25 -10.75
N TYR A 221 -12.59 -12.74 -9.54
CA TYR A 221 -12.86 -13.47 -8.29
C TYR A 221 -14.36 -13.50 -7.98
N LEU A 222 -15.09 -12.44 -8.35
CA LEU A 222 -16.55 -12.38 -8.21
C LEU A 222 -17.28 -13.42 -9.06
N LEU A 223 -16.75 -13.70 -10.24
CA LEU A 223 -17.28 -14.68 -11.20
C LEU A 223 -16.68 -16.09 -11.00
N GLY A 224 -15.70 -16.26 -10.10
CA GLY A 224 -15.00 -17.53 -9.90
C GLY A 224 -14.29 -18.03 -11.17
N LEU A 225 -13.69 -17.11 -11.94
CA LEU A 225 -12.98 -17.43 -13.18
C LEU A 225 -11.47 -17.46 -12.96
N ASP A 226 -10.85 -18.61 -13.22
CA ASP A 226 -9.39 -18.75 -13.23
C ASP A 226 -8.81 -18.23 -14.56
N ILE A 227 -8.55 -16.92 -14.60
CA ILE A 227 -7.93 -16.25 -15.76
C ILE A 227 -6.54 -15.75 -15.35
N PRO A 228 -5.48 -16.09 -16.11
CA PRO A 228 -4.15 -15.57 -15.86
C PRO A 228 -4.16 -14.05 -15.98
N ARG A 229 -3.38 -13.38 -15.11
CA ARG A 229 -3.32 -11.93 -15.08
C ARG A 229 -2.66 -11.44 -16.36
N SER A 230 -3.38 -10.63 -17.14
CA SER A 230 -2.80 -10.01 -18.33
C SER A 230 -1.93 -8.82 -17.90
N GLY A 231 -0.63 -8.87 -18.22
CA GLY A 231 0.28 -7.74 -18.07
C GLY A 231 0.31 -6.85 -19.32
N GLY A 232 0.72 -5.58 -19.15
CA GLY A 232 1.03 -4.67 -20.26
C GLY A 232 0.04 -3.52 -20.51
N VAL A 233 0.38 -2.67 -21.48
CA VAL A 233 -0.43 -1.50 -21.84
C VAL A 233 -1.70 -1.98 -22.55
N GLY A 234 -2.87 -1.66 -21.97
CA GLY A 234 -4.16 -2.14 -22.47
C GLY A 234 -4.66 -3.43 -21.79
N SER A 235 -3.99 -3.91 -20.75
CA SER A 235 -4.37 -5.12 -20.00
C SER A 235 -5.81 -5.12 -19.47
N ILE A 236 -6.37 -3.95 -19.16
CA ILE A 236 -7.76 -3.81 -18.71
C ILE A 236 -8.72 -4.29 -19.82
N PHE A 237 -8.50 -3.85 -21.06
CA PHE A 237 -9.35 -4.23 -22.19
C PHE A 237 -9.21 -5.72 -22.52
N THR A 238 -7.98 -6.25 -22.51
CA THR A 238 -7.77 -7.69 -22.74
C THR A 238 -8.39 -8.53 -21.64
N THR A 239 -8.31 -8.09 -20.39
CA THR A 239 -8.96 -8.75 -19.25
C THR A 239 -10.47 -8.80 -19.43
N TRP A 240 -11.11 -7.67 -19.80
CA TRP A 240 -12.55 -7.63 -20.05
C TRP A 240 -12.96 -8.54 -21.22
N ILE A 241 -12.22 -8.53 -22.33
CA ILE A 241 -12.46 -9.42 -23.47
C ILE A 241 -12.38 -10.90 -23.03
N ASN A 242 -11.36 -11.25 -22.24
CA ASN A 242 -11.18 -12.60 -21.72
C ASN A 242 -12.30 -13.02 -20.75
N ILE A 243 -12.76 -12.11 -19.89
CA ILE A 243 -13.91 -12.34 -18.99
C ILE A 243 -15.17 -12.63 -19.81
N PHE A 244 -15.50 -11.80 -20.80
CA PHE A 244 -16.69 -12.01 -21.62
C PHE A 244 -16.61 -13.30 -22.45
N ARG A 245 -15.41 -13.69 -22.91
CA ARG A 245 -15.23 -14.93 -23.65
C ARG A 245 -15.41 -16.17 -22.77
N ASN A 246 -14.95 -16.11 -21.51
CA ASN A 246 -15.01 -17.23 -20.57
C ASN A 246 -16.22 -17.20 -19.63
N ILE A 247 -17.19 -16.30 -19.85
CA ILE A 247 -18.35 -16.10 -18.96
C ILE A 247 -19.19 -17.38 -18.76
N HIS A 248 -19.15 -18.31 -19.72
CA HIS A 248 -19.86 -19.58 -19.62
C HIS A 248 -19.21 -20.56 -18.63
N SER A 249 -17.92 -20.41 -18.30
CA SER A 249 -17.20 -21.29 -17.36
C SER A 249 -17.23 -20.74 -15.92
N THR A 250 -18.14 -19.82 -15.62
CA THR A 250 -18.29 -19.17 -14.31
C THR A 250 -18.73 -20.19 -13.25
N ASN A 251 -18.10 -20.15 -12.08
CA ASN A 251 -18.56 -20.92 -10.93
C ASN A 251 -19.84 -20.28 -10.35
N ILE A 252 -20.96 -21.01 -10.47
CA ILE A 252 -22.28 -20.53 -10.03
C ILE A 252 -22.31 -20.30 -8.51
N CYS A 253 -21.58 -21.11 -7.73
CA CYS A 253 -21.52 -20.95 -6.29
C CYS A 253 -20.91 -19.60 -5.90
N ASP A 254 -19.75 -19.27 -6.48
CA ASP A 254 -19.04 -18.01 -6.21
C ASP A 254 -19.86 -16.79 -6.67
N LEU A 255 -20.56 -16.92 -7.80
CA LEU A 255 -21.46 -15.90 -8.32
C LEU A 255 -22.63 -15.63 -7.36
N ILE A 256 -23.30 -16.68 -6.87
CA ILE A 256 -24.44 -16.53 -5.93
C ILE A 256 -23.96 -15.93 -4.62
N THR A 257 -22.84 -16.41 -4.06
CA THR A 257 -22.30 -15.85 -2.81
C THR A 257 -21.92 -14.39 -2.97
N SER A 258 -21.28 -14.04 -4.08
CA SER A 258 -20.91 -12.67 -4.41
C SER A 258 -22.11 -11.75 -4.54
N PHE A 259 -23.15 -12.20 -5.23
CA PHE A 259 -24.41 -11.47 -5.38
C PHE A 259 -25.10 -11.26 -4.03
N LEU A 260 -25.20 -12.30 -3.20
CA LEU A 260 -25.78 -12.22 -1.87
C LEU A 260 -24.98 -11.26 -0.96
N CYS A 261 -23.65 -11.31 -1.00
CA CYS A 261 -22.79 -10.38 -0.27
C CYS A 261 -23.04 -8.93 -0.67
N PHE A 262 -23.15 -8.62 -1.97
CA PHE A 262 -23.47 -7.27 -2.41
C PHE A 262 -24.87 -6.83 -1.99
N LEU A 263 -25.85 -7.73 -2.08
CA LEU A 263 -27.23 -7.48 -1.68
C LEU A 263 -27.33 -7.17 -0.18
N VAL A 264 -26.49 -7.76 0.66
CA VAL A 264 -26.47 -7.47 2.10
C VAL A 264 -25.64 -6.22 2.42
N LEU A 265 -24.43 -6.10 1.87
CA LEU A 265 -23.48 -5.05 2.25
C LEU A 265 -23.86 -3.66 1.74
N ILE A 266 -24.36 -3.54 0.50
CA ILE A 266 -24.70 -2.23 -0.07
C ILE A 266 -25.86 -1.58 0.71
N PRO A 267 -27.00 -2.27 0.94
CA PRO A 267 -28.08 -1.71 1.74
C PRO A 267 -27.68 -1.48 3.19
N ALA A 268 -26.91 -2.37 3.81
CA ALA A 268 -26.43 -2.17 5.19
C ALA A 268 -25.60 -0.89 5.31
N LYS A 269 -24.72 -0.64 4.34
CA LYS A 269 -23.92 0.60 4.28
C LYS A 269 -24.78 1.83 4.05
N GLU A 270 -25.71 1.78 3.09
CA GLU A 270 -26.62 2.89 2.79
C GLU A 270 -27.54 3.22 3.98
N LEU A 271 -28.07 2.18 4.65
CA LEU A 271 -28.83 2.33 5.89
C LEU A 271 -27.98 2.96 6.99
N ASN A 272 -26.74 2.51 7.19
CA ASN A 272 -25.86 3.08 8.19
C ASN A 272 -25.61 4.59 7.94
N GLU A 273 -25.32 4.99 6.70
CA GLU A 273 -25.15 6.41 6.35
C GLU A 273 -26.45 7.21 6.52
N ARG A 274 -27.59 6.65 6.10
CA ARG A 274 -28.92 7.26 6.31
C ARG A 274 -29.22 7.51 7.78
N PHE A 275 -28.98 6.53 8.65
CA PHE A 275 -29.28 6.62 10.08
C PHE A 275 -28.23 7.39 10.87
N LYS A 276 -26.98 7.46 10.40
CA LYS A 276 -25.94 8.33 10.98
C LYS A 276 -26.34 9.80 10.97
N SER A 277 -27.16 10.25 10.02
CA SER A 277 -27.69 11.63 10.02
C SER A 277 -28.75 11.90 11.11
N LYS A 278 -29.30 10.86 11.75
CA LYS A 278 -30.35 10.93 12.78
C LYS A 278 -29.85 10.62 14.20
N LEU A 279 -28.59 10.18 14.34
CA LEU A 279 -27.92 9.85 15.61
C LEU A 279 -26.97 10.98 16.00
#